data_AF-A0A9W5WVP6-F1
#
_entry.id   AF-A0A9W5WVP6-F1
#
_cell.length_a   1.000
_cell.length_b   1.000
_cell.length_c   1.000
_cell.angle_alpha   90.00
_cell.angle_beta   90.00
_cell.angle_gamma   90.00
#
_symmetry.space_group_name_H-M   'P 1'
#
loop_
_entity.id
_entity.type
_entity.pdbx_description
1 polymer ?
#
loop_
_entity_poly.entity_id
_entity_poly.type
_entity_poly.pdbx_seq_one_letter_code
_entity_poly.pdbx_strand_id
1 'polypeptide(L)'
;MYRVIRGKQNKKKPLNPIGMVLFVTGCNIARMNNLRWLHITGTPPRLVNNAWSNENEPSEDDDVDVKEMRLLVRAYSEAATRRWFEVISRSIAGINYVKYLRGHFKSVISRHILAFCSRSDASHLVLYDLPYDKELWKGFFSSLNSQSTLRVLDFTNMKLTSEQLTFSEMLFAGLKLDRLDYSFNNIDLTVASRGVFNSLMPRMLCSVYNISDNPLGDCKLSADLFVELCLKAEAVKVCMNRCKLGDYFLSSVVKALSRSNPYQGIIKLEVLELEGNSFSSGSLHEFVSYVSEFFPTLATIRLHGSVTTSSVTESTFNGHQILTLDAFSPTEPRHGKFTRIKYLQKPKRTTRDTINKLLEGGVSQALSLRYSR
;
A
#
# COMPACT_ATOMS: atom_id res chain seq x y z
N MET A 1 50.72 -5.40 -26.30
CA MET A 1 52.04 -4.98 -25.80
C MET A 1 51.83 -3.76 -24.90
N TYR A 2 51.80 -3.93 -23.57
CA TYR A 2 51.69 -2.83 -22.60
C TYR A 2 52.76 -3.02 -21.52
N ARG A 3 53.53 -1.96 -21.29
CA ARG A 3 54.74 -1.91 -20.46
C ARG A 3 54.34 -1.63 -19.01
N VAL A 4 54.58 -2.58 -18.10
CA VAL A 4 54.39 -2.40 -16.66
C VAL A 4 55.56 -1.58 -16.12
N ILE A 5 55.31 -0.31 -15.78
CA ILE A 5 56.27 0.51 -15.02
C ILE A 5 56.07 0.17 -13.54
N ARG A 6 57.00 -0.60 -12.95
CA ARG A 6 57.06 -0.85 -11.51
C ARG A 6 57.54 0.42 -10.79
N GLY A 7 56.60 1.28 -10.43
CA GLY A 7 56.83 2.34 -9.45
C GLY A 7 57.04 1.72 -8.06
N LYS A 8 58.09 2.15 -7.35
CA LYS A 8 58.38 1.79 -5.96
C LYS A 8 57.12 1.98 -5.09
N GLN A 9 56.60 0.90 -4.52
CA GLN A 9 55.56 0.97 -3.50
C GLN A 9 56.17 1.56 -2.23
N ASN A 10 55.96 2.86 -2.00
CA ASN A 10 55.99 3.39 -0.65
C ASN A 10 54.90 2.65 0.14
N LYS A 11 55.30 1.95 1.21
CA LYS A 11 54.40 1.34 2.20
C LYS A 11 53.56 2.43 2.84
N LYS A 12 52.48 2.85 2.18
CA LYS A 12 51.41 3.61 2.82
C LYS A 12 50.79 2.67 3.86
N LYS A 13 50.81 3.10 5.12
CA LYS A 13 50.00 2.48 6.18
C LYS A 13 48.59 2.24 5.63
N PRO A 14 47.94 1.10 5.91
CA PRO A 14 46.55 0.92 5.51
C PRO A 14 45.77 2.09 6.09
N LEU A 15 45.22 2.93 5.22
CA LEU A 15 44.21 3.90 5.62
C LEU A 15 43.14 3.07 6.31
N ASN A 16 42.93 3.30 7.61
CA ASN A 16 41.73 2.82 8.29
C ASN A 16 40.55 3.15 7.36
N PRO A 17 39.66 2.19 7.06
CA PRO A 17 38.55 2.45 6.16
C PRO A 17 37.77 3.63 6.74
N ILE A 18 37.93 4.80 6.13
CA ILE A 18 37.19 6.00 6.50
C ILE A 18 35.76 5.65 6.12
N GLY A 19 34.95 5.31 7.11
CA GLY A 19 33.54 5.02 6.92
C GLY A 19 32.90 6.26 6.30
N MET A 20 32.50 6.15 5.03
CA MET A 20 31.82 7.25 4.37
C MET A 20 30.36 7.26 4.83
N VAL A 21 29.97 8.32 5.53
CA VAL A 21 28.58 8.55 5.92
C VAL A 21 27.93 9.45 4.87
N LEU A 22 26.73 9.07 4.41
CA LEU A 22 25.94 9.85 3.45
C LEU A 22 24.52 10.04 3.96
N PHE A 23 23.98 11.25 3.75
CA PHE A 23 22.54 11.47 3.77
C PHE A 23 21.97 11.09 2.41
N VAL A 24 21.34 9.93 2.34
CA VAL A 24 20.73 9.41 1.11
C VAL A 24 19.51 10.24 0.75
N THR A 25 19.49 10.79 -0.45
CA THR A 25 18.39 11.59 -1.02
C THR A 25 17.64 10.85 -2.12
N GLY A 26 18.29 9.88 -2.77
CA GLY A 26 17.72 9.08 -3.84
C GLY A 26 18.28 7.67 -3.88
N CYS A 27 17.47 6.74 -4.38
CA CYS A 27 17.83 5.34 -4.50
C CYS A 27 17.08 4.74 -5.68
N ASN A 28 17.81 4.11 -6.61
CA ASN A 28 17.25 3.50 -7.81
C ASN A 28 17.96 2.19 -8.15
N ILE A 29 17.30 1.32 -8.92
CA ILE A 29 17.94 0.12 -9.47
C ILE A 29 18.43 0.42 -10.89
N ALA A 30 19.74 0.33 -11.09
CA ALA A 30 20.37 0.35 -12.40
C ALA A 30 20.66 -1.09 -12.87
N ARG A 31 20.54 -1.35 -14.18
CA ARG A 31 20.98 -2.62 -14.78
C ARG A 31 22.28 -2.40 -15.51
N MET A 32 23.32 -3.15 -15.12
CA MET A 32 24.63 -3.13 -15.79
C MET A 32 25.14 -4.56 -15.89
N ASN A 33 25.57 -4.97 -17.09
CA ASN A 33 26.08 -6.31 -17.37
C ASN A 33 25.10 -7.44 -16.93
N ASN A 34 23.80 -7.26 -17.20
CA ASN A 34 22.73 -8.17 -16.77
C ASN A 34 22.57 -8.34 -15.25
N LEU A 35 23.19 -7.46 -14.45
CA LEU A 35 23.12 -7.46 -13.00
C LEU A 35 22.40 -6.22 -12.50
N ARG A 36 21.68 -6.35 -11.38
CA ARG A 36 21.06 -5.22 -10.69
C ARG A 36 22.06 -4.57 -9.74
N TRP A 37 22.21 -3.26 -9.90
CA TRP A 37 23.01 -2.39 -9.07
C TRP A 37 22.10 -1.38 -8.39
N LEU A 38 22.44 -1.04 -7.16
CA LEU A 38 21.80 0.02 -6.42
C LEU A 38 22.54 1.32 -6.68
N HIS A 39 21.86 2.24 -7.33
CA HIS A 39 22.32 3.61 -7.54
C HIS A 39 21.81 4.48 -6.40
N ILE A 40 22.70 4.87 -5.50
CA ILE A 40 22.41 5.71 -4.34
C ILE A 40 22.92 7.12 -4.65
N THR A 41 22.05 8.12 -4.48
CA THR A 41 22.43 9.53 -4.51
C THR A 41 22.28 10.13 -3.12
N GLY A 42 23.18 11.02 -2.75
CA GLY A 42 23.16 11.63 -1.44
C GLY A 42 24.21 12.71 -1.26
N THR A 43 24.18 13.35 -0.10
CA THR A 43 25.14 14.39 0.27
C THR A 43 25.90 14.00 1.53
N PRO A 44 27.18 14.39 1.66
CA PRO A 44 27.91 14.18 2.90
C PRO A 44 27.25 14.99 4.04
N PRO A 45 27.26 14.48 5.28
CA PRO A 45 26.72 15.20 6.43
C PRO A 45 27.48 16.49 6.69
N ARG A 46 26.77 17.64 6.67
CA ARG A 46 27.35 18.98 6.89
C ARG A 46 28.16 19.10 8.19
N LEU A 47 27.74 18.43 9.26
CA LEU A 47 28.42 18.47 10.57
C LEU A 47 29.65 17.55 10.68
N VAL A 48 29.90 16.66 9.71
CA VAL A 48 31.07 15.76 9.75
C VAL A 48 32.28 16.40 9.06
N ASN A 49 32.08 17.38 8.18
CA ASN A 49 33.20 18.10 7.55
C ASN A 49 34.04 18.90 8.56
N ASN A 50 33.46 19.39 9.65
CA ASN A 50 34.22 20.20 10.63
C ASN A 50 34.83 19.38 11.77
N ALA A 51 34.37 18.15 12.00
CA ALA A 51 34.86 17.31 13.10
C ALA A 51 35.88 16.26 12.66
N TRP A 52 35.92 15.90 11.37
CA TRP A 52 36.79 14.84 10.84
C TRP A 52 37.86 15.37 9.88
N SER A 53 37.68 16.56 9.32
CA SER A 53 38.71 17.29 8.60
C SER A 53 39.24 18.38 9.52
N ASN A 54 40.49 18.22 9.92
CA ASN A 54 41.39 19.15 10.60
C ASN A 54 40.90 20.60 10.75
N GLU A 55 41.10 21.11 11.98
CA GLU A 55 41.50 22.48 12.30
C GLU A 55 41.93 23.29 11.08
N ASN A 56 41.05 24.14 10.58
CA ASN A 56 41.37 25.41 9.94
C ASN A 56 40.12 26.29 9.98
N GLU A 57 40.38 27.58 10.17
CA GLU A 57 39.48 28.63 10.60
C GLU A 57 38.17 28.74 9.77
N PRO A 58 37.07 29.21 10.40
CA PRO A 58 35.82 29.44 9.70
C PRO A 58 35.95 30.68 8.82
N SER A 59 35.97 30.50 7.50
CA SER A 59 35.75 31.61 6.55
C SER A 59 34.26 31.92 6.46
N GLU A 60 33.90 33.15 6.80
CA GLU A 60 32.58 33.75 6.58
C GLU A 60 32.38 34.06 5.09
N ASP A 61 32.14 33.04 4.24
CA ASP A 61 31.56 33.21 2.88
C ASP A 61 31.30 31.87 2.15
N ASP A 62 30.92 30.84 2.89
CA ASP A 62 30.86 29.48 2.35
C ASP A 62 29.42 29.05 2.03
N ASP A 63 28.88 29.61 0.94
CA ASP A 63 27.80 28.98 0.16
C ASP A 63 28.42 27.78 -0.61
N VAL A 64 28.94 26.81 0.14
CA VAL A 64 29.63 25.64 -0.40
C VAL A 64 28.61 24.82 -1.16
N ASP A 65 28.76 24.78 -2.48
CA ASP A 65 28.10 23.84 -3.37
C ASP A 65 28.29 22.42 -2.83
N VAL A 66 27.29 21.91 -2.09
CA VAL A 66 27.33 20.57 -1.50
C VAL A 66 27.27 19.58 -2.67
N LYS A 67 28.45 19.12 -3.11
CA LYS A 67 28.57 18.20 -4.24
C LYS A 67 27.79 16.91 -3.99
N GLU A 68 26.76 16.68 -4.80
CA GLU A 68 25.99 15.43 -4.80
C GLU A 68 26.94 14.25 -5.08
N MET A 69 26.95 13.27 -4.19
CA MET A 69 27.68 12.03 -4.34
C MET A 69 26.78 10.95 -4.92
N ARG A 70 27.32 10.16 -5.85
CA ARG A 70 26.64 9.03 -6.49
C ARG A 70 27.43 7.76 -6.26
N LEU A 71 26.77 6.75 -5.71
CA LEU A 71 27.35 5.44 -5.46
C LEU A 71 26.62 4.37 -6.24
N LEU A 72 27.39 3.42 -6.77
CA LEU A 72 26.89 2.16 -7.30
C LEU A 72 27.31 1.04 -6.37
N VAL A 73 26.35 0.43 -5.70
CA VAL A 73 26.58 -0.67 -4.76
C VAL A 73 25.77 -1.89 -5.15
N ARG A 74 26.28 -3.07 -4.83
CA ARG A 74 25.60 -4.34 -5.08
C ARG A 74 25.86 -5.25 -3.90
N ALA A 75 24.82 -5.93 -3.42
CA ALA A 75 24.99 -6.95 -2.39
C ALA A 75 25.53 -8.26 -2.99
N TYR A 76 25.85 -9.23 -2.14
CA TYR A 76 26.31 -10.55 -2.59
C TYR A 76 25.29 -11.30 -3.46
N SER A 77 24.00 -10.94 -3.41
CA SER A 77 22.93 -11.53 -4.22
C SER A 77 21.95 -10.48 -4.74
N GLU A 78 21.17 -10.83 -5.77
CA GLU A 78 20.12 -9.96 -6.30
C GLU A 78 18.98 -9.74 -5.31
N ALA A 79 18.61 -10.79 -4.56
CA ALA A 79 17.58 -10.71 -3.53
C ALA A 79 17.99 -9.73 -2.42
N ALA A 80 19.26 -9.80 -1.96
CA ALA A 80 19.78 -8.85 -0.98
C ALA A 80 19.83 -7.42 -1.53
N THR A 81 20.24 -7.24 -2.80
CA THR A 81 20.27 -5.91 -3.45
C THR A 81 18.87 -5.31 -3.55
N ARG A 82 17.88 -6.12 -3.93
CA ARG A 82 16.47 -5.70 -3.95
C ARG A 82 15.98 -5.34 -2.55
N ARG A 83 16.35 -6.13 -1.53
CA ARG A 83 15.95 -5.85 -0.16
C ARG A 83 16.55 -4.55 0.35
N TRP A 84 17.81 -4.26 0.04
CA TRP A 84 18.45 -2.98 0.37
C TRP A 84 17.73 -1.81 -0.29
N PHE A 85 17.40 -1.93 -1.57
CA PHE A 85 16.59 -0.94 -2.28
C PHE A 85 15.26 -0.68 -1.56
N GLU A 86 14.51 -1.72 -1.23
CA GLU A 86 13.22 -1.57 -0.55
C GLU A 86 13.35 -0.85 0.81
N VAL A 87 14.35 -1.22 1.63
CA VAL A 87 14.60 -0.57 2.93
C VAL A 87 14.97 0.90 2.76
N ILE A 88 15.86 1.22 1.83
CA ILE A 88 16.33 2.59 1.60
C ILE A 88 15.20 3.45 1.04
N SER A 89 14.49 2.99 0.01
CA SER A 89 13.38 3.75 -0.59
C SER A 89 12.24 3.99 0.40
N ARG A 90 11.99 3.04 1.30
CA ARG A 90 11.03 3.21 2.39
C ARG A 90 11.45 4.31 3.38
N SER A 91 12.73 4.36 3.72
CA SER A 91 13.30 5.44 4.54
C SER A 91 13.20 6.79 3.84
N ILE A 92 13.48 6.85 2.53
CA ILE A 92 13.33 8.07 1.71
C ILE A 92 11.87 8.56 1.73
N ALA A 93 10.89 7.67 1.59
CA ALA A 93 9.48 8.02 1.71
C ALA A 93 9.16 8.67 3.08
N GLY A 94 9.69 8.10 4.16
CA GLY A 94 9.56 8.66 5.51
C GLY A 94 10.21 10.05 5.65
N ILE A 95 11.40 10.23 5.07
CA ILE A 95 12.08 11.54 5.04
C ILE A 95 11.25 12.57 4.26
N ASN A 96 10.69 12.20 3.10
CA ASN A 96 9.82 13.09 2.32
C ASN A 96 8.59 13.53 3.13
N TYR A 97 7.97 12.59 3.84
CA TYR A 97 6.85 12.89 4.73
C TYR A 97 7.26 13.84 5.87
N VAL A 98 8.37 13.58 6.56
CA VAL A 98 8.86 14.45 7.64
C VAL A 98 9.26 15.83 7.13
N LYS A 99 9.91 15.92 5.96
CA LYS A 99 10.25 17.20 5.32
C LYS A 99 8.98 18.02 5.03
N TYR A 100 7.94 17.38 4.52
CA TYR A 100 6.65 18.03 4.30
C TYR A 100 6.05 18.57 5.59
N LEU A 101 6.01 17.74 6.65
CA LEU A 101 5.48 18.15 7.97
C LEU A 101 6.25 19.34 8.57
N ARG A 102 7.58 19.40 8.37
CA ARG A 102 8.40 20.55 8.80
C ARG A 102 8.04 21.85 8.08
N GLY A 103 7.58 21.78 6.83
CA GLY A 103 7.05 22.94 6.09
C GLY A 103 5.60 23.29 6.46
N HIS A 104 4.88 22.36 7.09
CA HIS A 104 3.43 22.46 7.32
C HIS A 104 3.09 22.14 8.78
N PHE A 105 3.51 23.00 9.72
CA PHE A 105 3.41 22.79 11.18
C PHE A 105 1.99 22.50 11.72
N LYS A 106 0.94 22.84 10.97
CA LYS A 106 -0.46 22.54 11.34
C LYS A 106 -0.89 21.12 11.03
N SER A 107 -0.09 20.37 10.25
CA SER A 107 -0.41 19.00 9.85
C SER A 107 -0.25 18.03 11.01
N VAL A 108 -1.16 17.06 11.11
CA VAL A 108 -1.09 16.00 12.11
C VAL A 108 -0.02 14.99 11.74
N ILE A 109 0.81 14.63 12.71
CA ILE A 109 1.87 13.62 12.52
C ILE A 109 1.26 12.22 12.66
N SER A 110 1.26 11.45 11.58
CA SER A 110 0.77 10.07 11.57
C SER A 110 1.82 9.11 12.12
N ARG A 111 1.53 8.49 13.27
CA ARG A 111 2.39 7.45 13.85
C ARG A 111 2.45 6.19 12.97
N HIS A 112 1.39 5.90 12.23
CA HIS A 112 1.31 4.73 11.36
C HIS A 112 2.29 4.83 10.19
N ILE A 113 2.36 6.01 9.56
CA ILE A 113 3.27 6.27 8.44
C ILE A 113 4.73 6.21 8.91
N LEU A 114 5.06 6.87 10.02
CA LEU A 114 6.42 6.83 10.57
C LEU A 114 6.84 5.43 11.02
N ALA A 115 5.93 4.67 11.65
CA ALA A 115 6.18 3.29 12.04
C ALA A 115 6.39 2.38 10.82
N PHE A 116 5.59 2.55 9.75
CA PHE A 116 5.80 1.83 8.50
C PHE A 116 7.16 2.17 7.90
N CYS A 117 7.50 3.46 7.78
CA CYS A 117 8.75 3.89 7.16
C CYS A 117 10.01 3.46 7.92
N SER A 118 9.94 3.36 9.25
CA SER A 118 11.06 2.91 10.09
C SER A 118 11.24 1.40 10.16
N ARG A 119 10.20 0.62 9.84
CA ARG A 119 10.20 -0.84 9.94
C ARG A 119 10.30 -1.49 8.57
N SER A 120 11.35 -2.26 8.36
CA SER A 120 11.56 -2.98 7.10
C SER A 120 10.56 -4.14 6.90
N ASP A 121 10.04 -4.71 7.97
CA ASP A 121 9.12 -5.85 8.00
C ASP A 121 7.65 -5.44 7.94
N ALA A 122 7.34 -4.14 8.08
CA ALA A 122 5.98 -3.66 8.04
C ALA A 122 5.33 -3.97 6.69
N SER A 123 4.13 -4.54 6.76
CA SER A 123 3.32 -4.93 5.62
C SER A 123 2.04 -4.13 5.45
N HIS A 124 1.68 -3.34 6.47
CA HIS A 124 0.46 -2.53 6.49
C HIS A 124 0.83 -1.06 6.53
N LEU A 125 0.35 -0.31 5.54
CA LEU A 125 0.48 1.13 5.48
C LEU A 125 -0.91 1.75 5.59
N VAL A 126 -1.18 2.32 6.77
CA VAL A 126 -2.40 3.06 7.05
C VAL A 126 -2.10 4.54 6.90
N LEU A 127 -2.85 5.20 6.02
CA LEU A 127 -2.59 6.58 5.60
C LEU A 127 -3.46 7.60 6.34
N TYR A 128 -4.08 7.18 7.44
CA TYR A 128 -4.76 8.11 8.35
C TYR A 128 -3.83 9.26 8.70
N ASP A 129 -4.38 10.46 8.63
CA ASP A 129 -3.69 11.72 8.88
C ASP A 129 -2.55 12.04 7.89
N LEU A 130 -2.41 11.33 6.76
CA LEU A 130 -1.59 11.83 5.65
C LEU A 130 -2.31 13.02 5.02
N PRO A 131 -1.78 14.25 5.13
CA PRO A 131 -2.36 15.39 4.42
C PRO A 131 -2.41 15.10 2.92
N TYR A 132 -3.54 15.45 2.30
CA TYR A 132 -3.61 15.47 0.86
C TYR A 132 -2.75 16.62 0.35
N ASP A 133 -1.67 16.26 -0.33
CA ASP A 133 -0.83 17.16 -1.11
C ASP A 133 -0.27 16.37 -2.29
N LYS A 134 -0.45 16.90 -3.50
CA LYS A 134 -0.17 16.16 -4.73
C LYS A 134 1.32 15.81 -4.84
N GLU A 135 2.20 16.73 -4.48
CA GLU A 135 3.66 16.54 -4.60
C GLU A 135 4.18 15.63 -3.48
N LEU A 136 3.63 15.75 -2.27
CA LEU A 136 3.89 14.81 -1.18
C LEU A 136 3.53 13.38 -1.61
N TRP A 137 2.33 13.16 -2.13
CA TRP A 137 1.86 11.83 -2.51
C TRP A 137 2.72 11.25 -3.63
N LYS A 138 3.05 12.04 -4.66
CA LYS A 138 3.97 11.61 -5.72
C LYS A 138 5.32 11.19 -5.18
N GLY A 139 5.97 12.02 -4.37
CA GLY A 139 7.29 11.72 -3.78
C GLY A 139 7.26 10.54 -2.80
N PHE A 140 6.17 10.42 -2.04
CA PHE A 140 5.97 9.34 -1.08
C PHE A 140 5.73 7.99 -1.79
N PHE A 141 4.76 7.90 -2.69
CA PHE A 141 4.40 6.65 -3.34
C PHE A 141 5.42 6.19 -4.39
N SER A 142 6.06 7.10 -5.13
CA SER A 142 7.13 6.73 -6.08
C SER A 142 8.24 5.93 -5.41
N SER A 143 8.56 6.24 -4.15
CA SER A 143 9.53 5.50 -3.33
C SER A 143 9.03 4.13 -2.84
N LEU A 144 7.72 3.86 -2.96
CA LEU A 144 7.06 2.65 -2.49
C LEU A 144 6.61 1.69 -3.60
N ASN A 145 6.62 2.11 -4.88
CA ASN A 145 6.14 1.32 -6.03
C ASN A 145 6.69 -0.12 -6.15
N SER A 146 7.84 -0.43 -5.56
CA SER A 146 8.51 -1.73 -5.67
C SER A 146 8.56 -2.54 -4.38
N GLN A 147 7.81 -2.15 -3.35
CA GLN A 147 7.89 -2.74 -2.02
C GLN A 147 7.24 -4.13 -1.98
N SER A 148 8.05 -5.19 -1.93
CA SER A 148 7.54 -6.56 -1.89
C SER A 148 6.86 -6.95 -0.57
N THR A 149 7.15 -6.26 0.54
CA THR A 149 6.53 -6.56 1.84
C THR A 149 5.24 -5.80 2.10
N LEU A 150 4.96 -4.73 1.35
CA LEU A 150 3.72 -3.98 1.47
C LEU A 150 2.57 -4.82 0.91
N ARG A 151 1.62 -5.17 1.77
CA ARG A 151 0.47 -6.02 1.49
C ARG A 151 -0.86 -5.31 1.67
N VAL A 152 -0.93 -4.35 2.60
CA VAL A 152 -2.16 -3.62 2.89
C VAL A 152 -1.92 -2.13 2.75
N LEU A 153 -2.76 -1.48 1.96
CA LEU A 153 -2.78 -0.04 1.78
C LEU A 153 -4.18 0.49 2.12
N ASP A 154 -4.26 1.38 3.10
CA ASP A 154 -5.53 1.83 3.69
C ASP A 154 -5.64 3.36 3.62
N PHE A 155 -6.58 3.82 2.79
CA PHE A 155 -7.01 5.21 2.58
C PHE A 155 -8.38 5.50 3.20
N THR A 156 -8.86 4.65 4.12
CA THR A 156 -10.19 4.79 4.69
C THR A 156 -10.36 6.13 5.40
N ASN A 157 -11.53 6.78 5.22
CA ASN A 157 -11.94 7.99 5.96
C ASN A 157 -10.94 9.18 5.84
N MET A 158 -10.33 9.34 4.68
CA MET A 158 -9.42 10.45 4.38
C MET A 158 -10.14 11.66 3.75
N LYS A 159 -11.46 11.56 3.52
CA LYS A 159 -12.29 12.56 2.84
C LYS A 159 -11.84 12.86 1.41
N LEU A 160 -11.26 11.87 0.74
CA LEU A 160 -10.73 12.00 -0.62
C LEU A 160 -11.84 12.24 -1.62
N THR A 161 -11.61 13.13 -2.58
CA THR A 161 -12.48 13.35 -3.74
C THR A 161 -11.84 12.78 -5.02
N SER A 162 -12.63 12.58 -6.08
CA SER A 162 -12.12 12.11 -7.37
C SER A 162 -11.14 13.10 -8.02
N GLU A 163 -11.33 14.40 -7.81
CA GLU A 163 -10.41 15.45 -8.25
C GLU A 163 -9.03 15.30 -7.60
N GLN A 164 -8.99 15.08 -6.28
CA GLN A 164 -7.76 14.86 -5.53
C GLN A 164 -7.03 13.58 -5.97
N LEU A 165 -7.79 12.60 -6.43
CA LEU A 165 -7.29 11.32 -6.92
C LEU A 165 -6.88 11.35 -8.40
N THR A 166 -6.93 12.51 -9.06
CA THR A 166 -6.53 12.66 -10.47
C THR A 166 -5.04 12.97 -10.60
N PHE A 167 -4.27 11.97 -11.05
CA PHE A 167 -2.82 12.05 -11.28
C PHE A 167 -2.46 11.80 -12.73
N SER A 168 -1.38 12.42 -13.21
CA SER A 168 -0.76 12.10 -14.50
C SER A 168 0.04 10.80 -14.45
N GLU A 169 0.64 10.52 -13.30
CA GLU A 169 1.48 9.36 -13.03
C GLU A 169 0.69 8.29 -12.27
N MET A 170 0.99 7.02 -12.50
CA MET A 170 0.41 5.92 -11.74
C MET A 170 1.05 5.84 -10.35
N LEU A 171 0.29 6.17 -9.31
CA LEU A 171 0.75 6.05 -7.93
C LEU A 171 0.89 4.58 -7.55
N PHE A 172 1.93 4.19 -6.80
CA PHE A 172 2.09 2.83 -6.25
C PHE A 172 1.91 1.67 -7.26
N ALA A 173 2.19 1.94 -8.53
CA ALA A 173 2.19 0.93 -9.59
C ALA A 173 3.25 -0.14 -9.35
N GLY A 174 2.93 -1.39 -9.70
CA GLY A 174 3.81 -2.56 -9.55
C GLY A 174 3.67 -3.27 -8.20
N LEU A 175 2.85 -2.75 -7.28
CA LEU A 175 2.56 -3.40 -6.02
C LEU A 175 1.70 -4.66 -6.18
N LYS A 176 1.89 -5.58 -5.23
CA LYS A 176 1.07 -6.79 -5.05
C LYS A 176 0.46 -6.76 -3.65
N LEU A 177 -0.79 -6.35 -3.58
CA LEU A 177 -1.54 -6.11 -2.35
C LEU A 177 -2.47 -7.28 -2.04
N ASP A 178 -2.57 -7.62 -0.77
CA ASP A 178 -3.62 -8.47 -0.23
C ASP A 178 -4.90 -7.63 -0.05
N ARG A 179 -4.77 -6.35 0.34
CA ARG A 179 -5.90 -5.43 0.51
C ARG A 179 -5.56 -4.00 0.10
N LEU A 180 -6.50 -3.36 -0.60
CA LEU A 180 -6.54 -1.93 -0.86
C LEU A 180 -7.89 -1.38 -0.45
N ASP A 181 -7.90 -0.39 0.44
CA ASP A 181 -9.11 0.17 1.01
C ASP A 181 -9.23 1.69 0.76
N TYR A 182 -10.29 2.09 0.06
CA TYR A 182 -10.71 3.46 -0.21
C TYR A 182 -12.05 3.80 0.44
N SER A 183 -12.54 2.98 1.36
CA SER A 183 -13.87 3.15 1.93
C SER A 183 -14.05 4.44 2.73
N PHE A 184 -15.30 4.89 2.86
CA PHE A 184 -15.67 6.09 3.62
C PHE A 184 -14.98 7.38 3.15
N ASN A 185 -14.86 7.56 1.83
CA ASN A 185 -14.38 8.81 1.24
C ASN A 185 -15.52 9.50 0.46
N ASN A 186 -15.21 10.57 -0.28
CA ASN A 186 -16.16 11.34 -1.08
C ASN A 186 -15.85 11.22 -2.58
N ILE A 187 -15.49 10.01 -3.02
CA ILE A 187 -15.08 9.76 -4.40
C ILE A 187 -16.34 9.67 -5.27
N ASP A 188 -16.55 10.67 -6.12
CA ASP A 188 -17.66 10.72 -7.08
C ASP A 188 -17.11 10.59 -8.51
N LEU A 189 -17.49 9.52 -9.22
CA LEU A 189 -17.00 9.23 -10.56
C LEU A 189 -17.89 9.83 -11.66
N THR A 190 -19.03 10.42 -11.33
CA THR A 190 -19.93 11.05 -12.31
C THR A 190 -19.30 12.30 -12.93
N VAL A 191 -18.46 13.01 -12.19
CA VAL A 191 -17.76 14.24 -12.61
C VAL A 191 -16.26 14.02 -12.82
N ALA A 192 -15.77 12.80 -12.64
CA ALA A 192 -14.34 12.50 -12.67
C ALA A 192 -13.78 12.38 -14.11
N SER A 193 -12.51 12.75 -14.27
CA SER A 193 -11.75 12.39 -15.46
C SER A 193 -11.18 10.97 -15.34
N ARG A 194 -10.83 10.34 -16.46
CA ARG A 194 -10.21 8.99 -16.44
C ARG A 194 -8.85 8.95 -15.73
N GLY A 195 -8.20 10.11 -15.53
CA GLY A 195 -6.96 10.22 -14.77
C GLY A 195 -7.09 9.78 -13.30
N VAL A 196 -8.32 9.70 -12.77
CA VAL A 196 -8.58 9.18 -11.42
C VAL A 196 -8.12 7.72 -11.25
N PHE A 197 -8.12 6.92 -12.32
CA PHE A 197 -7.67 5.53 -12.27
C PHE A 197 -6.16 5.41 -12.02
N ASN A 198 -5.37 6.44 -12.30
CA ASN A 198 -3.94 6.42 -11.97
C ASN A 198 -3.66 6.36 -10.46
N SER A 199 -4.65 6.65 -9.62
CA SER A 199 -4.57 6.43 -8.17
C SER A 199 -5.53 5.33 -7.69
N LEU A 200 -6.77 5.26 -8.18
CA LEU A 200 -7.72 4.24 -7.71
C LEU A 200 -7.31 2.82 -8.12
N MET A 201 -6.80 2.68 -9.33
CA MET A 201 -6.37 1.40 -9.88
C MET A 201 -5.16 1.61 -10.80
N PRO A 202 -3.98 1.92 -10.26
CA PRO A 202 -2.75 1.87 -11.05
C PRO A 202 -2.49 0.44 -11.53
N ARG A 203 -1.45 0.23 -12.34
CA ARG A 203 -1.00 -1.13 -12.72
C ARG A 203 -0.49 -1.89 -11.50
N MET A 204 -1.38 -2.56 -10.76
CA MET A 204 -1.09 -3.33 -9.54
C MET A 204 -1.91 -4.63 -9.53
N LEU A 205 -1.57 -5.53 -8.60
CA LEU A 205 -2.42 -6.67 -8.25
C LEU A 205 -2.99 -6.46 -6.86
N CYS A 206 -4.27 -6.78 -6.65
CA CYS A 206 -4.94 -6.61 -5.37
C CYS A 206 -5.95 -7.74 -5.13
N SER A 207 -5.83 -8.49 -4.03
CA SER A 207 -6.78 -9.59 -3.75
C SER A 207 -8.13 -9.09 -3.23
N VAL A 208 -8.12 -8.12 -2.31
CA VAL A 208 -9.33 -7.53 -1.72
C VAL A 208 -9.36 -6.02 -1.98
N TYR A 209 -10.30 -5.56 -2.79
CA TYR A 209 -10.48 -4.16 -3.09
C TYR A 209 -11.79 -3.64 -2.47
N ASN A 210 -11.68 -2.63 -1.62
CA ASN A 210 -12.83 -2.02 -0.96
C ASN A 210 -12.94 -0.53 -1.29
N ILE A 211 -14.05 -0.11 -1.90
CA ILE A 211 -14.37 1.30 -2.16
C ILE A 211 -15.78 1.66 -1.66
N SER A 212 -16.31 0.86 -0.73
CA SER A 212 -17.62 1.06 -0.13
C SER A 212 -17.78 2.46 0.49
N ASP A 213 -19.00 2.94 0.62
CA ASP A 213 -19.31 4.23 1.25
C ASP A 213 -18.65 5.42 0.54
N ASN A 214 -18.61 5.36 -0.79
CA ASN A 214 -18.23 6.48 -1.67
C ASN A 214 -19.34 6.75 -2.67
N PRO A 215 -19.71 7.99 -2.97
CA PRO A 215 -20.75 8.32 -3.94
C PRO A 215 -20.28 8.14 -5.39
N LEU A 216 -19.77 6.95 -5.78
CA LEU A 216 -19.22 6.68 -7.11
C LEU A 216 -20.20 7.06 -8.22
N GLY A 217 -21.49 6.79 -7.98
CA GLY A 217 -22.60 7.15 -8.85
C GLY A 217 -22.86 6.14 -9.96
N ASP A 218 -24.08 6.17 -10.46
CA ASP A 218 -24.57 5.26 -11.52
C ASP A 218 -24.08 5.74 -12.90
N CYS A 219 -22.80 5.48 -13.18
CA CYS A 219 -22.13 5.98 -14.38
C CYS A 219 -21.19 4.93 -15.00
N LYS A 220 -20.74 5.22 -16.23
CA LYS A 220 -19.85 4.33 -16.97
C LYS A 220 -18.48 4.16 -16.28
N LEU A 221 -17.96 5.22 -15.65
CA LEU A 221 -16.66 5.13 -14.96
C LEU A 221 -16.70 4.19 -13.75
N SER A 222 -17.82 4.12 -13.02
CA SER A 222 -18.02 3.13 -11.96
C SER A 222 -17.99 1.70 -12.52
N ALA A 223 -18.65 1.46 -13.66
CA ALA A 223 -18.63 0.17 -14.34
C ALA A 223 -17.22 -0.19 -14.86
N ASP A 224 -16.53 0.77 -15.49
CA ASP A 224 -15.15 0.61 -15.95
C ASP A 224 -14.22 0.27 -14.77
N LEU A 225 -14.37 0.93 -13.62
CA LEU A 225 -13.59 0.62 -12.42
C LEU A 225 -13.80 -0.83 -11.99
N PHE A 226 -15.06 -1.29 -11.87
CA PHE A 226 -15.36 -2.68 -11.52
C PHE A 226 -14.70 -3.69 -12.46
N VAL A 227 -14.84 -3.47 -13.78
CA VAL A 227 -14.27 -4.38 -14.78
C VAL A 227 -12.74 -4.37 -14.73
N GLU A 228 -12.12 -3.20 -14.58
CA GLU A 228 -10.66 -3.12 -14.46
C GLU A 228 -10.15 -3.78 -13.17
N LEU A 229 -10.87 -3.70 -12.06
CA LEU A 229 -10.52 -4.41 -10.82
C LEU A 229 -10.55 -5.94 -11.01
N CYS A 230 -11.57 -6.44 -11.69
CA CYS A 230 -11.71 -7.88 -11.92
C CYS A 230 -10.68 -8.41 -12.92
N LEU A 231 -10.44 -7.69 -14.01
CA LEU A 231 -9.63 -8.16 -15.15
C LEU A 231 -8.15 -7.79 -15.05
N LYS A 232 -7.82 -6.59 -14.56
CA LYS A 232 -6.44 -6.08 -14.52
C LYS A 232 -5.80 -6.21 -13.15
N ALA A 233 -6.56 -5.93 -12.09
CA ALA A 233 -6.05 -6.07 -10.72
C ALA A 233 -6.16 -7.50 -10.16
N GLU A 234 -6.85 -8.39 -10.88
CA GLU A 234 -7.13 -9.78 -10.49
C GLU A 234 -7.78 -9.88 -9.09
N ALA A 235 -8.72 -8.99 -8.80
CA ALA A 235 -9.41 -8.97 -7.51
C ALA A 235 -10.23 -10.25 -7.27
N VAL A 236 -10.02 -10.86 -6.11
CA VAL A 236 -10.78 -12.00 -5.61
C VAL A 236 -12.06 -11.52 -4.91
N LYS A 237 -11.95 -10.40 -4.20
CA LYS A 237 -13.07 -9.75 -3.52
C LYS A 237 -13.16 -8.28 -3.89
N VAL A 238 -14.34 -7.84 -4.31
CA VAL A 238 -14.64 -6.43 -4.62
C VAL A 238 -15.83 -5.95 -3.79
N CYS A 239 -15.63 -4.87 -3.03
CA CYS A 239 -16.68 -4.24 -2.23
C CYS A 239 -17.03 -2.85 -2.78
N MET A 240 -18.26 -2.68 -3.24
CA MET A 240 -18.83 -1.41 -3.71
C MET A 240 -20.19 -1.17 -3.03
N ASN A 241 -20.23 -1.35 -1.71
CA ASN A 241 -21.43 -1.16 -0.91
C ASN A 241 -21.76 0.34 -0.79
N ARG A 242 -23.04 0.71 -0.87
CA ARG A 242 -23.57 2.07 -0.69
C ARG A 242 -22.86 3.08 -1.60
N CYS A 243 -22.64 2.68 -2.85
CA CYS A 243 -21.88 3.45 -3.82
C CYS A 243 -22.73 4.31 -4.78
N LYS A 244 -24.03 4.41 -4.52
CA LYS A 244 -25.03 5.04 -5.40
C LYS A 244 -25.04 4.43 -6.81
N LEU A 245 -24.88 3.10 -6.89
CA LEU A 245 -24.95 2.35 -8.13
C LEU A 245 -26.41 2.01 -8.48
N GLY A 246 -26.70 1.90 -9.76
CA GLY A 246 -28.02 1.53 -10.27
C GLY A 246 -27.96 0.67 -11.54
N ASP A 247 -29.04 0.66 -12.29
CA ASP A 247 -29.21 -0.19 -13.47
C ASP A 247 -28.25 0.17 -14.62
N TYR A 248 -27.86 1.45 -14.71
CA TYR A 248 -26.93 1.88 -15.75
C TYR A 248 -25.53 1.30 -15.52
N PHE A 249 -25.09 1.20 -14.27
CA PHE A 249 -23.87 0.51 -13.87
C PHE A 249 -23.94 -0.96 -14.27
N LEU A 250 -25.00 -1.69 -13.90
CA LEU A 250 -25.15 -3.11 -14.19
C LEU A 250 -25.09 -3.40 -15.70
N SER A 251 -25.90 -2.70 -16.49
CA SER A 251 -25.93 -2.84 -17.96
C SER A 251 -24.61 -2.43 -18.61
N SER A 252 -23.92 -1.42 -18.08
CA SER A 252 -22.60 -1.00 -18.55
C SER A 252 -21.53 -2.05 -18.25
N VAL A 253 -21.59 -2.73 -17.11
CA VAL A 253 -20.69 -3.85 -16.79
C VAL A 253 -20.90 -5.01 -17.77
N VAL A 254 -22.14 -5.45 -17.99
CA VAL A 254 -22.46 -6.52 -18.96
C VAL A 254 -21.93 -6.18 -20.36
N LYS A 255 -22.14 -4.93 -20.80
CA LYS A 255 -21.63 -4.44 -22.08
C LYS A 255 -20.10 -4.38 -22.16
N ALA A 256 -19.43 -4.05 -21.06
CA ALA A 256 -17.97 -4.00 -21.01
C ALA A 256 -17.35 -5.41 -20.99
N LEU A 257 -17.93 -6.34 -20.24
CA LEU A 257 -17.48 -7.72 -20.17
C LEU A 257 -17.71 -8.47 -21.50
N SER A 258 -18.83 -8.24 -22.18
CA SER A 258 -19.11 -8.84 -23.50
C SER A 258 -18.17 -8.41 -24.61
N ARG A 259 -17.50 -7.26 -24.44
CA ARG A 259 -16.43 -6.80 -25.34
C ARG A 259 -15.05 -7.27 -24.91
N SER A 260 -14.93 -7.81 -23.71
CA SER A 260 -13.67 -8.25 -23.13
C SER A 260 -13.41 -9.70 -23.53
N ASN A 261 -12.15 -10.02 -23.80
CA ASN A 261 -11.75 -11.37 -24.13
C ASN A 261 -11.38 -12.12 -22.82
N PRO A 262 -12.17 -13.11 -22.38
CA PRO A 262 -11.90 -13.84 -21.13
C PRO A 262 -10.60 -14.67 -21.18
N TYR A 263 -10.04 -14.92 -22.36
CA TYR A 263 -8.86 -15.79 -22.55
C TYR A 263 -7.52 -15.13 -22.21
N GLN A 264 -7.49 -13.89 -21.70
CA GLN A 264 -6.23 -13.17 -21.42
C GLN A 264 -5.66 -13.40 -20.01
N GLY A 265 -6.32 -14.17 -19.13
CA GLY A 265 -5.79 -14.45 -17.79
C GLY A 265 -6.69 -15.35 -16.96
N ILE A 266 -6.20 -15.74 -15.77
CA ILE A 266 -7.01 -16.45 -14.77
C ILE A 266 -7.86 -15.41 -14.06
N ILE A 267 -9.16 -15.42 -14.35
CA ILE A 267 -10.14 -14.58 -13.68
C ILE A 267 -10.48 -15.23 -12.32
N LYS A 268 -10.42 -14.45 -11.23
CA LYS A 268 -10.45 -14.98 -9.85
C LYS A 268 -11.55 -14.40 -8.95
N LEU A 269 -12.51 -13.66 -9.49
CA LEU A 269 -13.54 -13.05 -8.65
C LEU A 269 -14.34 -14.14 -7.94
N GLU A 270 -14.36 -14.12 -6.62
CA GLU A 270 -15.08 -15.07 -5.75
C GLU A 270 -16.20 -14.38 -4.97
N VAL A 271 -15.98 -13.12 -4.56
CA VAL A 271 -16.92 -12.37 -3.71
C VAL A 271 -17.16 -10.97 -4.27
N LEU A 272 -18.42 -10.63 -4.50
CA LEU A 272 -18.86 -9.29 -4.89
C LEU A 272 -19.85 -8.75 -3.86
N GLU A 273 -19.56 -7.57 -3.30
CA GLU A 273 -20.46 -6.91 -2.35
C GLU A 273 -21.00 -5.61 -2.96
N LEU A 274 -22.33 -5.54 -3.11
CA LEU A 274 -23.06 -4.43 -3.72
C LEU A 274 -24.19 -3.92 -2.82
N GLU A 275 -24.10 -4.14 -1.51
CA GLU A 275 -25.14 -3.83 -0.52
C GLU A 275 -25.49 -2.33 -0.48
N GLY A 276 -26.75 -2.00 -0.21
CA GLY A 276 -27.24 -0.62 -0.09
C GLY A 276 -27.15 0.23 -1.37
N ASN A 277 -27.13 -0.39 -2.55
CA ASN A 277 -27.28 0.30 -3.83
C ASN A 277 -28.76 0.31 -4.28
N SER A 278 -29.07 0.65 -5.54
CA SER A 278 -30.46 0.78 -6.00
C SER A 278 -30.66 0.13 -7.37
N PHE A 279 -30.90 -1.18 -7.39
CA PHE A 279 -31.09 -1.96 -8.61
C PHE A 279 -32.56 -2.38 -8.80
N SER A 280 -33.01 -2.45 -10.05
CA SER A 280 -34.22 -3.17 -10.42
C SER A 280 -33.95 -4.67 -10.54
N SER A 281 -34.98 -5.48 -10.31
CA SER A 281 -34.86 -6.94 -10.39
C SER A 281 -34.49 -7.44 -11.79
N GLY A 282 -35.03 -6.83 -12.85
CA GLY A 282 -34.75 -7.21 -14.23
C GLY A 282 -33.28 -7.02 -14.61
N SER A 283 -32.75 -5.81 -14.37
CA SER A 283 -31.35 -5.47 -14.65
C SER A 283 -30.38 -6.32 -13.82
N LEU A 284 -30.73 -6.60 -12.57
CA LEU A 284 -29.94 -7.44 -11.68
C LEU A 284 -29.91 -8.90 -12.14
N HIS A 285 -31.03 -9.46 -12.60
CA HIS A 285 -31.07 -10.84 -13.11
C HIS A 285 -30.19 -11.01 -14.37
N GLU A 286 -30.26 -10.07 -15.31
CA GLU A 286 -29.41 -10.06 -16.51
C GLU A 286 -27.93 -9.99 -16.11
N PHE A 287 -27.58 -9.08 -15.20
CA PHE A 287 -26.23 -8.94 -14.67
C PHE A 287 -25.74 -10.22 -14.00
N VAL A 288 -26.49 -10.81 -13.07
CA VAL A 288 -26.09 -12.01 -12.33
C VAL A 288 -25.91 -13.18 -13.28
N SER A 289 -26.82 -13.37 -14.24
CA SER A 289 -26.71 -14.42 -15.24
C SER A 289 -25.42 -14.30 -16.03
N TYR A 290 -25.13 -13.10 -16.55
CA TYR A 290 -23.94 -12.84 -17.36
C TYR A 290 -22.63 -12.96 -16.54
N VAL A 291 -22.59 -12.36 -15.36
CA VAL A 291 -21.42 -12.35 -14.49
C VAL A 291 -21.10 -13.74 -13.96
N SER A 292 -22.11 -14.56 -13.64
CA SER A 292 -21.86 -15.95 -13.19
C SER A 292 -21.24 -16.82 -14.28
N GLU A 293 -21.63 -16.61 -15.54
CA GLU A 293 -21.01 -17.30 -16.68
C GLU A 293 -19.58 -16.80 -16.93
N PHE A 294 -19.38 -15.49 -16.86
CA PHE A 294 -18.09 -14.87 -17.11
C PHE A 294 -17.06 -15.12 -16.01
N PHE A 295 -17.50 -15.20 -14.75
CA PHE A 295 -16.69 -15.43 -13.55
C PHE A 295 -17.01 -16.79 -12.94
N PRO A 296 -16.44 -17.90 -13.44
CA PRO A 296 -16.78 -19.26 -12.98
C PRO A 296 -16.40 -19.53 -11.52
N THR A 297 -15.51 -18.72 -10.94
CA THR A 297 -15.11 -18.79 -9.53
C THR A 297 -16.04 -18.01 -8.59
N LEU A 298 -17.01 -17.26 -9.13
CA LEU A 298 -17.87 -16.40 -8.34
C LEU A 298 -18.77 -17.23 -7.44
N ALA A 299 -18.51 -17.16 -6.13
CA ALA A 299 -19.22 -17.93 -5.13
C ALA A 299 -20.32 -17.11 -4.43
N THR A 300 -20.16 -15.79 -4.34
CA THR A 300 -21.10 -14.96 -3.57
C THR A 300 -21.26 -13.55 -4.14
N ILE A 301 -22.51 -13.11 -4.28
CA ILE A 301 -22.90 -11.72 -4.52
C ILE A 301 -23.81 -11.25 -3.39
N ARG A 302 -23.38 -10.23 -2.65
CA ARG A 302 -24.14 -9.65 -1.53
C ARG A 302 -24.92 -8.43 -1.97
N LEU A 303 -26.22 -8.43 -1.67
CA LEU A 303 -27.18 -7.45 -2.20
C LEU A 303 -28.11 -6.87 -1.13
N HIS A 304 -27.85 -7.11 0.16
CA HIS A 304 -28.68 -6.61 1.25
C HIS A 304 -29.01 -5.11 1.08
N GLY A 305 -30.30 -4.77 1.15
CA GLY A 305 -30.79 -3.40 0.99
C GLY A 305 -30.60 -2.77 -0.40
N SER A 306 -30.36 -3.57 -1.46
CA SER A 306 -30.04 -3.05 -2.80
C SER A 306 -31.13 -3.19 -3.85
N VAL A 307 -32.20 -3.92 -3.53
CA VAL A 307 -33.29 -4.23 -4.46
C VAL A 307 -34.49 -3.35 -4.12
N THR A 308 -34.94 -2.54 -5.09
CA THR A 308 -35.91 -1.46 -4.87
C THR A 308 -37.38 -1.91 -4.81
N THR A 309 -37.69 -3.14 -5.24
CA THR A 309 -39.07 -3.63 -5.35
C THR A 309 -39.43 -4.64 -4.27
N SER A 310 -40.52 -4.38 -3.55
CA SER A 310 -41.17 -5.29 -2.57
C SER A 310 -41.81 -6.54 -3.20
N SER A 311 -41.86 -6.62 -4.53
CA SER A 311 -42.44 -7.73 -5.29
C SER A 311 -41.45 -8.82 -5.69
N VAL A 312 -40.17 -8.68 -5.34
CA VAL A 312 -39.18 -9.74 -5.61
C VAL A 312 -39.27 -10.76 -4.48
N THR A 313 -40.06 -11.79 -4.71
CA THR A 313 -40.10 -12.96 -3.84
C THR A 313 -38.70 -13.56 -3.77
N GLU A 314 -38.28 -13.98 -2.57
CA GLU A 314 -37.07 -14.78 -2.34
C GLU A 314 -36.95 -15.93 -3.36
N SER A 315 -38.06 -16.46 -3.87
CA SER A 315 -38.11 -17.47 -4.93
C SER A 315 -37.35 -17.10 -6.22
N THR A 316 -37.33 -15.83 -6.63
CA THR A 316 -36.67 -15.40 -7.87
C THR A 316 -35.15 -15.37 -7.70
N PHE A 317 -34.68 -15.08 -6.48
CA PHE A 317 -33.26 -15.07 -6.17
C PHE A 317 -32.74 -16.40 -5.62
N ASN A 318 -33.60 -17.23 -5.03
CA ASN A 318 -33.29 -18.60 -4.62
C ASN A 318 -32.91 -19.50 -5.82
N GLY A 319 -33.24 -19.09 -7.06
CA GLY A 319 -32.74 -19.73 -8.28
C GLY A 319 -31.23 -19.56 -8.50
N HIS A 320 -30.61 -18.53 -7.91
CA HIS A 320 -29.17 -18.29 -7.99
C HIS A 320 -28.53 -18.52 -6.61
N GLN A 321 -27.94 -19.70 -6.40
CA GLN A 321 -27.33 -20.12 -5.13
C GLN A 321 -26.21 -19.19 -4.62
N ILE A 322 -25.70 -18.30 -5.47
CA ILE A 322 -24.63 -17.35 -5.13
C ILE A 322 -25.14 -16.04 -4.53
N LEU A 323 -26.46 -15.77 -4.55
CA LEU A 323 -27.01 -14.51 -4.08
C LEU A 323 -27.33 -14.57 -2.58
N THR A 324 -26.87 -13.57 -1.84
CA THR A 324 -27.22 -13.41 -0.42
C THR A 324 -27.89 -12.07 -0.19
N LEU A 325 -29.14 -12.11 0.29
CA LEU A 325 -29.92 -10.94 0.69
C LEU A 325 -29.88 -10.68 2.20
N ASP A 326 -29.45 -11.68 2.98
CA ASP A 326 -29.31 -11.58 4.42
C ASP A 326 -28.32 -10.49 4.79
N ALA A 327 -28.68 -9.71 5.81
CA ALA A 327 -27.72 -8.88 6.52
C ALA A 327 -26.72 -9.81 7.21
N PHE A 328 -25.52 -9.97 6.65
CA PHE A 328 -24.49 -10.70 7.36
C PHE A 328 -24.04 -9.92 8.62
N SER A 329 -24.18 -10.57 9.77
CA SER A 329 -23.88 -10.14 11.15
C SER A 329 -22.37 -10.14 11.46
N PRO A 330 -21.91 -9.91 12.71
CA PRO A 330 -21.74 -8.69 13.51
C PRO A 330 -20.27 -8.21 13.57
N THR A 331 -19.40 -8.72 12.69
CA THR A 331 -17.94 -8.49 12.75
C THR A 331 -17.46 -7.21 12.07
N GLU A 332 -18.32 -6.54 11.31
CA GLU A 332 -18.01 -5.21 10.80
C GLU A 332 -18.44 -4.15 11.81
N PRO A 333 -17.53 -3.24 12.22
CA PRO A 333 -17.88 -2.19 13.16
C PRO A 333 -18.96 -1.31 12.52
N ARG A 334 -20.17 -1.36 13.08
CA ARG A 334 -21.23 -0.39 12.77
C ARG A 334 -20.65 1.02 12.93
N HIS A 335 -20.93 1.89 11.96
CA HIS A 335 -20.61 3.32 12.01
C HIS A 335 -20.77 3.87 13.44
N GLY A 336 -19.68 4.42 14.01
CA GLY A 336 -19.71 5.10 15.29
C GLY A 336 -19.53 4.24 16.56
N LYS A 337 -19.33 2.92 16.46
CA LYS A 337 -18.95 2.09 17.63
C LYS A 337 -17.63 1.36 17.42
N PHE A 338 -16.54 2.13 17.35
CA PHE A 338 -15.24 1.61 17.74
C PHE A 338 -15.24 1.44 19.26
N THR A 339 -15.57 0.25 19.75
CA THR A 339 -15.05 -0.12 21.06
C THR A 339 -13.56 -0.30 20.83
N ARG A 340 -12.76 0.68 21.28
CA ARG A 340 -11.33 0.46 21.48
C ARG A 340 -11.26 -0.80 22.34
N ILE A 341 -10.92 -1.94 21.74
CA ILE A 341 -10.46 -3.09 22.50
C ILE A 341 -9.26 -2.50 23.23
N LYS A 342 -9.46 -2.10 24.49
CA LYS A 342 -8.36 -1.89 25.40
C LYS A 342 -7.67 -3.23 25.31
N TYR A 343 -6.54 -3.28 24.60
CA TYR A 343 -5.61 -4.39 24.74
C TYR A 343 -5.61 -4.68 26.22
N LEU A 344 -6.13 -5.85 26.61
CA LEU A 344 -5.95 -6.37 27.95
C LEU A 344 -4.46 -6.14 28.18
N GLN A 345 -4.13 -5.15 29.02
CA GLN A 345 -2.75 -4.83 29.31
C GLN A 345 -2.27 -6.12 29.92
N LYS A 346 -1.59 -6.95 29.12
CA LYS A 346 -0.88 -8.09 29.66
C LYS A 346 -0.01 -7.45 30.72
N PRO A 347 -0.17 -7.83 32.01
CA PRO A 347 0.59 -7.21 33.07
C PRO A 347 2.05 -7.25 32.63
N LYS A 348 2.71 -6.09 32.64
CA LYS A 348 4.11 -5.99 32.24
C LYS A 348 4.86 -7.03 33.06
N ARG A 349 5.27 -8.14 32.44
CA ARG A 349 6.18 -9.09 33.09
C ARG A 349 7.48 -8.34 33.27
N THR A 350 7.69 -7.83 34.47
CA THR A 350 8.96 -7.20 34.80
C THR A 350 9.99 -8.31 35.00
N THR A 351 11.26 -8.01 34.71
CA THR A 351 12.38 -8.92 34.98
C THR A 351 12.38 -9.35 36.44
N ARG A 352 11.92 -8.49 37.35
CA ARG A 352 11.78 -8.74 38.79
C ARG A 352 10.73 -9.80 39.11
N ASP A 353 9.54 -9.74 38.51
CA ASP A 353 8.49 -10.76 38.72
C ASP A 353 8.91 -12.13 38.18
N THR A 354 9.71 -12.13 37.11
CA THR A 354 10.25 -13.34 36.50
C THR A 354 11.33 -13.96 37.39
N ILE A 355 12.20 -13.14 37.99
CA ILE A 355 13.23 -13.57 38.94
C ILE A 355 12.60 -14.06 40.25
N ASN A 356 11.60 -13.37 40.79
CA ASN A 356 10.92 -13.81 42.02
C ASN A 356 10.23 -15.16 41.83
N LYS A 357 9.56 -15.38 40.69
CA LYS A 357 8.97 -16.71 40.37
C LYS A 357 10.02 -17.79 40.14
N LEU A 358 11.20 -17.44 39.63
CA LEU A 358 12.35 -18.35 39.49
C LEU A 358 12.94 -18.73 40.86
N LEU A 359 12.93 -17.80 41.82
CA LEU A 359 13.39 -18.02 43.19
C LEU A 359 12.37 -18.85 44.00
N GLU A 360 11.07 -18.63 43.79
CA GLU A 360 9.99 -19.37 44.46
C GLU A 360 9.79 -20.79 43.92
N GLY A 361 9.90 -20.99 42.60
CA GLY A 361 9.69 -22.30 41.96
C GLY A 361 10.94 -23.17 41.85
N GLY A 362 12.12 -22.65 42.22
CA GLY A 362 13.40 -23.32 42.02
C GLY A 362 13.83 -23.33 40.53
N VAL A 363 15.11 -23.06 40.30
CA VAL A 363 15.71 -22.92 38.96
C VAL A 363 15.47 -24.17 38.09
N SER A 364 15.48 -25.36 38.70
CA SER A 364 15.29 -26.64 38.01
C SER A 364 13.89 -26.84 37.43
N GLN A 365 12.84 -26.35 38.11
CA GLN A 365 11.45 -26.49 37.66
C GLN A 365 11.09 -25.48 36.55
N ALA A 366 11.73 -24.30 36.58
CA ALA A 366 11.56 -23.29 35.55
C ALA A 366 12.29 -23.66 34.22
N LEU A 367 13.42 -24.36 34.31
CA LEU A 367 14.13 -24.86 33.14
C LEU A 367 13.38 -26.02 32.48
N SER A 368 12.81 -26.95 33.26
CA SER A 368 12.02 -28.07 32.71
C SER A 368 10.80 -27.57 31.93
N LEU A 369 10.06 -26.57 32.43
CA LEU A 369 8.91 -25.95 31.74
C LEU A 369 9.26 -25.19 30.45
N ARG A 370 10.51 -24.71 30.32
CA ARG A 370 10.94 -23.91 29.15
C ARG A 370 11.46 -24.77 28.00
N TYR A 371 11.95 -25.96 28.30
CA TYR A 371 12.56 -26.89 27.35
C TYR A 371 11.76 -28.18 27.13
N SER A 372 10.55 -28.31 27.70
CA SER A 372 9.63 -29.42 27.45
C SER A 372 8.64 -29.13 26.31
N ARG A 373 9.14 -28.59 25.20
CA ARG A 373 8.41 -28.51 23.92
C ARG A 373 9.24 -29.08 22.80
#